data_AF-A0A2S5CKL1-F1
#
_entry.id   AF-A0A2S5CKL1-F1
#
_cell.length_a   1.000
_cell.length_b   1.000
_cell.length_c   1.000
_cell.angle_alpha   90.00
_cell.angle_beta   90.00
_cell.angle_gamma   90.00
#
_symmetry.space_group_name_H-M   'P 1'
#
loop_
_entity.id
_entity.type
_entity.pdbx_description
1 polymer ?
#
loop_
_entity_poly.entity_id
_entity_poly.type
_entity_poly.pdbx_seq_one_letter_code
_entity_poly.pdbx_strand_id
1 'polypeptide(L)'
;MPCNASPPSNALINAARAANLLLYPTADGGLVLTEPTSDAPVTSLVYGQHLLSYSVIDEYKLRFSEYVVKGFDHDSSVSTKGSAIDDEFTFFRPLHIVADKYGQGVGGCDRRAELERNRRKARAHRLELEVQGWQSPAGLWAINSQVRVVIPDERIDAVYLIGDRTFKLDAQGGSITMMQVMHREAFIGEKVPKTKAPAKAGKGKAKKAAKKGRKKTPKTVINPGE
;
A
#
# COMPACT_ATOMS: atom_id res chain seq x y z
N MET A 1 28.72 -28.28 1.39
CA MET A 1 27.37 -27.69 1.31
C MET A 1 27.52 -26.29 0.74
N PRO A 2 27.24 -26.03 -0.55
CA PRO A 2 27.24 -24.66 -1.03
C PRO A 2 26.12 -23.91 -0.31
N CYS A 3 26.47 -22.83 0.38
CA CYS A 3 25.49 -21.91 0.94
C CYS A 3 24.67 -21.36 -0.22
N ASN A 4 23.40 -21.74 -0.33
CA ASN A 4 22.45 -21.14 -1.26
C ASN A 4 22.20 -19.68 -0.82
N ALA A 5 23.16 -18.80 -1.10
CA ALA A 5 23.01 -17.38 -0.93
C ALA A 5 22.06 -16.89 -2.02
N SER A 6 20.89 -16.40 -1.63
CA SER A 6 19.99 -15.72 -2.57
C SER A 6 20.71 -14.52 -3.19
N PRO A 7 20.47 -14.20 -4.47
CA PRO A 7 21.07 -13.03 -5.07
C PRO A 7 20.67 -11.76 -4.28
N PRO A 8 21.53 -10.73 -4.26
CA PRO A 8 21.27 -9.50 -3.51
C PRO A 8 19.94 -8.82 -3.92
N SER A 9 19.53 -8.98 -5.18
CA SER A 9 18.22 -8.52 -5.67
C SER A 9 17.04 -9.12 -4.90
N ASN A 10 17.08 -10.41 -4.57
CA ASN A 10 16.01 -11.05 -3.82
C ASN A 10 15.92 -10.53 -2.39
N ALA A 11 17.06 -10.26 -1.75
CA ALA A 11 17.09 -9.65 -0.42
C ALA A 11 16.43 -8.26 -0.43
N LEU A 12 16.76 -7.43 -1.42
CA LEU A 12 16.19 -6.09 -1.59
C LEU A 12 14.68 -6.13 -1.89
N ILE A 13 14.25 -7.01 -2.80
CA ILE A 13 12.83 -7.20 -3.12
C ILE A 13 12.04 -7.62 -1.88
N ASN A 14 12.60 -8.52 -1.07
CA ASN A 14 11.95 -8.96 0.17
C ASN A 14 11.86 -7.83 1.20
N ALA A 15 12.93 -7.03 1.35
CA ALA A 15 12.92 -5.86 2.23
C ALA A 15 11.89 -4.81 1.78
N ALA A 16 11.83 -4.49 0.49
CA ALA A 16 10.86 -3.55 -0.08
C ALA A 16 9.41 -4.03 0.11
N ARG A 17 9.16 -5.33 -0.08
CA ARG A 17 7.84 -5.95 0.17
C ARG A 17 7.42 -5.88 1.64
N ALA A 18 8.37 -6.01 2.56
CA ALA A 18 8.11 -5.92 4.01
C ALA A 18 7.86 -4.48 4.46
N ALA A 19 8.59 -3.52 3.90
CA ALA A 19 8.40 -2.09 4.16
C ALA A 19 7.20 -1.49 3.41
N ASN A 20 6.66 -2.21 2.42
CA ASN A 20 5.67 -1.71 1.46
C ASN A 20 6.13 -0.44 0.73
N LEU A 21 7.33 -0.52 0.16
CA LEU A 21 7.92 0.51 -0.70
C LEU A 21 8.01 0.01 -2.14
N LEU A 22 7.97 0.95 -3.07
CA LEU A 22 8.30 0.72 -4.47
C LEU A 22 9.82 0.61 -4.60
N LEU A 23 10.27 -0.36 -5.40
CA LEU A 23 11.67 -0.61 -5.69
C LEU A 23 11.85 -0.63 -7.20
N TYR A 24 12.56 0.35 -7.76
CA TYR A 24 12.81 0.44 -9.20
C TYR A 24 14.10 1.20 -9.50
N PRO A 25 14.74 0.94 -10.66
CA PRO A 25 15.95 1.65 -11.07
C PRO A 25 15.65 3.06 -11.61
N THR A 26 16.60 3.99 -11.44
CA THR A 26 16.60 5.30 -12.12
C THR A 26 17.20 5.20 -13.52
N ALA A 27 16.99 6.24 -14.34
CA ALA A 27 17.64 6.37 -15.65
C ALA A 27 19.17 6.31 -15.58
N ASP A 28 19.78 6.79 -14.49
CA ASP A 28 21.24 6.79 -14.28
C ASP A 28 21.80 5.45 -13.77
N GLY A 29 20.97 4.39 -13.69
CA GLY A 29 21.37 3.07 -13.18
C GLY A 29 21.41 2.95 -11.66
N GLY A 30 21.03 4.00 -10.93
CA GLY A 30 20.77 3.95 -9.49
C GLY A 30 19.50 3.17 -9.14
N LEU A 31 19.27 2.97 -7.83
CA LEU A 31 18.13 2.24 -7.30
C LEU A 31 17.36 3.13 -6.32
N VAL A 32 16.03 3.21 -6.48
CA VAL A 32 15.15 4.01 -5.62
C VAL A 32 14.27 3.09 -4.80
N LEU A 33 14.19 3.39 -3.50
CA LEU A 33 13.14 2.91 -2.62
C LEU A 33 12.27 4.09 -2.20
N THR A 34 11.01 4.11 -2.63
CA THR A 34 10.11 5.24 -2.38
C THR A 34 8.66 4.81 -2.19
N GLU A 35 7.86 5.69 -1.63
CA GLU A 35 6.40 5.56 -1.56
C GLU A 35 5.77 5.96 -2.91
N PRO A 36 4.54 5.51 -3.22
CA PRO A 36 3.81 5.99 -4.38
C PRO A 36 3.60 7.50 -4.29
N THR A 37 4.06 8.20 -5.33
CA THR A 37 4.03 9.66 -5.44
C THR A 37 2.64 10.23 -5.14
N SER A 38 2.60 11.33 -4.39
CA SER A 38 1.36 12.09 -4.09
C SER A 38 1.21 13.37 -4.91
N ASP A 39 2.13 13.60 -5.84
CA ASP A 39 2.19 14.83 -6.63
C ASP A 39 0.98 14.95 -7.56
N ALA A 40 0.76 16.17 -8.05
CA ALA A 40 -0.29 16.43 -9.02
C ALA A 40 -0.06 15.63 -10.32
N PRO A 41 -1.13 15.31 -11.06
CA PRO A 41 -1.00 14.66 -12.35
C PRO A 41 -0.11 15.48 -13.30
N VAL A 42 0.86 14.81 -13.93
CA VAL A 42 1.78 15.42 -14.90
C VAL A 42 1.04 15.98 -16.10
N THR A 43 0.02 15.25 -16.56
CA THR A 43 -0.84 15.67 -17.67
C THR A 43 -2.19 14.95 -17.61
N SER A 44 -3.13 15.42 -18.42
CA SER A 44 -4.42 14.78 -18.65
C SER A 44 -4.44 14.12 -20.02
N LEU A 45 -4.60 12.80 -20.07
CA LEU A 45 -4.75 12.02 -21.28
C LEU A 45 -6.24 11.87 -21.60
N VAL A 46 -6.66 12.53 -22.68
CA VAL A 46 -8.05 12.49 -23.18
C VAL A 46 -8.11 11.62 -24.42
N TYR A 47 -9.04 10.66 -24.43
CA TYR A 47 -9.31 9.84 -25.61
C TYR A 47 -9.76 10.70 -26.79
N GLY A 48 -9.20 10.44 -27.98
CA GLY A 48 -9.42 11.24 -29.18
C GLY A 48 -8.50 12.48 -29.32
N GLN A 49 -7.69 12.81 -28.31
CA GLN A 49 -6.69 13.88 -28.40
C GLN A 49 -5.26 13.37 -28.23
N HIS A 50 -5.00 12.61 -27.15
CA HIS A 50 -3.65 12.19 -26.76
C HIS A 50 -3.44 10.68 -26.86
N LEU A 51 -4.52 9.91 -26.70
CA LEU A 51 -4.49 8.45 -26.74
C LEU A 51 -4.69 7.98 -28.18
N LEU A 52 -3.76 7.16 -28.66
CA LEU A 52 -3.89 6.43 -29.92
C LEU A 52 -4.82 5.24 -29.75
N SER A 53 -4.58 4.46 -28.70
CA SER A 53 -5.37 3.30 -28.34
C SER A 53 -5.42 3.16 -26.81
N TYR A 54 -6.42 2.44 -26.33
CA TYR A 54 -6.52 2.04 -24.93
C TYR A 54 -7.12 0.64 -24.82
N SER A 55 -6.79 -0.04 -23.73
CA SER A 55 -7.38 -1.31 -23.35
C SER A 55 -7.70 -1.26 -21.86
N VAL A 56 -8.98 -1.50 -21.54
CA VAL A 56 -9.44 -1.64 -20.17
C VAL A 56 -9.39 -3.12 -19.81
N ILE A 57 -8.58 -3.45 -18.80
CA ILE A 57 -8.41 -4.82 -18.35
C ILE A 57 -9.05 -4.94 -16.97
N ASP A 58 -10.06 -5.82 -16.88
CA ASP A 58 -10.68 -6.26 -15.64
C ASP A 58 -10.52 -7.79 -15.50
N GLU A 59 -9.54 -8.22 -14.71
CA GLU A 59 -9.25 -9.63 -14.46
C GLU A 59 -9.87 -10.13 -13.14
N TYR A 60 -11.15 -10.51 -13.18
CA TYR A 60 -11.87 -11.07 -12.03
C TYR A 60 -11.20 -12.29 -11.38
N LYS A 61 -10.47 -13.10 -12.16
CA LYS A 61 -9.75 -14.29 -11.65
C LYS A 61 -8.74 -13.96 -10.54
N LEU A 62 -8.22 -12.73 -10.54
CA LEU A 62 -7.26 -12.24 -9.55
C LEU A 62 -7.95 -11.74 -8.26
N ARG A 63 -9.27 -11.57 -8.24
CA ARG A 63 -9.99 -10.99 -7.10
C ARG A 63 -10.69 -12.05 -6.26
N PHE A 64 -10.74 -11.86 -4.95
CA PHE A 64 -11.27 -12.83 -3.99
C PHE A 64 -12.19 -12.12 -3.00
N SER A 65 -13.17 -12.83 -2.45
CA SER A 65 -14.13 -12.24 -1.51
C SER A 65 -13.50 -11.95 -0.14
N GLU A 66 -12.59 -12.83 0.30
CA GLU A 66 -11.91 -12.73 1.58
C GLU A 66 -10.44 -13.10 1.41
N TYR A 67 -9.56 -12.29 1.97
CA TYR A 67 -8.12 -12.50 2.00
C TYR A 67 -7.72 -12.85 3.43
N VAL A 68 -7.38 -14.11 3.70
CA VAL A 68 -7.02 -14.60 5.03
C VAL A 68 -5.53 -14.89 5.08
N VAL A 69 -4.81 -14.15 5.93
CA VAL A 69 -3.39 -14.37 6.18
C VAL A 69 -3.22 -15.11 7.51
N LYS A 70 -2.51 -16.22 7.49
CA LYS A 70 -2.16 -17.02 8.68
C LYS A 70 -0.66 -16.98 8.88
N GLY A 71 -0.22 -16.68 10.09
CA GLY A 71 1.17 -16.73 10.51
C GLY A 71 1.32 -17.57 11.77
N PHE A 72 2.55 -18.02 12.01
CA PHE A 72 2.92 -18.68 13.25
C PHE A 72 4.13 -17.97 13.86
N ASP A 73 3.98 -17.60 15.12
CA ASP A 73 5.07 -17.08 15.93
C ASP A 73 5.82 -18.26 16.55
N HIS A 74 7.09 -18.44 16.19
CA HIS A 74 7.90 -19.55 16.71
C HIS A 74 8.46 -19.28 18.12
N ASP A 75 8.65 -18.02 18.51
CA ASP A 75 9.23 -17.66 19.81
C ASP A 75 8.18 -17.71 20.93
N SER A 76 6.94 -17.28 20.65
CA SER A 76 5.81 -17.35 21.58
C SER A 76 4.90 -18.55 21.35
N SER A 77 5.12 -19.34 20.28
CA SER A 77 4.28 -20.48 19.89
C SER A 77 2.80 -20.12 19.69
N VAL A 78 2.51 -18.89 19.27
CA VAL A 78 1.14 -18.38 19.05
C VAL A 78 0.81 -18.32 17.56
N SER A 79 -0.38 -18.80 17.18
CA SER A 79 -0.90 -18.60 15.82
C SER A 79 -1.49 -17.20 15.67
N THR A 80 -1.11 -16.50 14.61
CA THR A 80 -1.67 -15.20 14.24
C THR A 80 -2.53 -15.34 12.99
N LYS A 81 -3.68 -14.68 12.97
CA LYS A 81 -4.57 -14.61 11.81
C LYS A 81 -4.90 -13.15 11.53
N GLY A 82 -4.99 -12.79 10.26
CA GLY A 82 -5.62 -11.56 9.83
C GLY A 82 -6.48 -11.76 8.59
N SER A 83 -7.45 -10.86 8.38
CA SER A 83 -8.40 -10.98 7.27
C SER A 83 -8.81 -9.64 6.69
N ALA A 84 -8.97 -9.57 5.37
CA ALA A 84 -9.55 -8.43 4.67
C ALA A 84 -10.66 -8.89 3.72
N ILE A 85 -11.79 -8.20 3.73
CA ILE A 85 -12.96 -8.50 2.89
C ILE A 85 -13.00 -7.54 1.71
N ASP A 86 -13.40 -8.02 0.53
CA ASP A 86 -13.69 -7.20 -0.65
C ASP A 86 -15.21 -7.12 -0.83
N ASP A 87 -15.80 -5.97 -0.46
CA ASP A 87 -17.27 -5.78 -0.42
C ASP A 87 -17.93 -5.80 -1.80
N GLU A 88 -17.16 -5.76 -2.88
CA GLU A 88 -17.68 -5.86 -4.26
C GLU A 88 -18.10 -7.30 -4.63
N PHE A 89 -17.73 -8.31 -3.83
CA PHE A 89 -18.11 -9.70 -4.06
C PHE A 89 -19.33 -10.10 -3.25
N THR A 90 -20.35 -10.61 -3.95
CA THR A 90 -21.56 -11.17 -3.33
C THR A 90 -21.47 -12.68 -3.08
N PHE A 91 -20.46 -13.36 -3.63
CA PHE A 91 -20.29 -14.80 -3.55
C PHE A 91 -18.97 -15.18 -2.84
N PHE A 92 -18.97 -16.36 -2.22
CA PHE A 92 -17.87 -16.84 -1.40
C PHE A 92 -16.70 -17.39 -2.25
N ARG A 93 -15.57 -16.70 -2.24
CA ARG A 93 -14.31 -17.10 -2.89
C ARG A 93 -13.10 -16.67 -2.03
N PRO A 94 -12.77 -17.38 -0.95
CA PRO A 94 -11.68 -17.00 -0.06
C PRO A 94 -10.30 -17.34 -0.64
N LEU A 95 -9.30 -16.56 -0.26
CA LEU A 95 -7.88 -16.83 -0.49
C LEU A 95 -7.15 -16.95 0.84
N HIS A 96 -6.46 -18.07 1.05
CA HIS A 96 -5.61 -18.29 2.21
C HIS A 96 -4.13 -18.11 1.87
N ILE A 97 -3.42 -17.31 2.65
CA ILE A 97 -1.99 -17.02 2.49
C ILE A 97 -1.27 -17.37 3.79
N VAL A 98 -0.18 -18.13 3.67
CA VAL A 98 0.69 -18.46 4.80
C VAL A 98 1.85 -17.45 4.84
N ALA A 99 2.02 -16.78 5.97
CA ALA A 99 3.13 -15.88 6.22
C ALA A 99 4.29 -16.63 6.86
N ASP A 100 5.42 -16.72 6.15
CA ASP A 100 6.61 -17.50 6.51
C ASP A 100 7.47 -16.85 7.60
N LYS A 101 7.51 -15.51 7.61
CA LYS A 101 8.24 -14.73 8.63
C LYS A 101 7.28 -13.75 9.28
N TYR A 102 7.07 -13.97 10.57
CA TYR A 102 6.67 -13.00 11.58
C TYR A 102 6.21 -11.62 11.06
N GLY A 103 4.91 -11.36 11.23
CA GLY A 103 4.32 -10.02 11.13
C GLY A 103 4.73 -9.10 12.29
N GLN A 104 6.03 -9.01 12.60
CA GLN A 104 6.62 -8.18 13.67
C GLN A 104 6.59 -6.67 13.34
N GLY A 105 6.08 -6.30 12.16
CA GLY A 105 5.74 -4.92 11.86
C GLY A 105 4.40 -4.54 12.50
N VAL A 106 4.29 -3.29 12.95
CA VAL A 106 3.02 -2.68 13.37
C VAL A 106 1.95 -2.94 12.28
N GLY A 107 0.89 -3.66 12.63
CA GLY A 107 -0.21 -4.07 11.74
C GLY A 107 -0.28 -5.57 11.38
N GLY A 108 0.75 -6.38 11.66
CA GLY A 108 0.65 -7.86 11.65
C GLY A 108 0.09 -8.51 10.37
N CYS A 109 -0.69 -9.59 10.56
CA CYS A 109 -1.34 -10.33 9.47
C CYS A 109 -2.50 -9.55 8.81
N ASP A 110 -3.18 -8.66 9.55
CA ASP A 110 -4.30 -7.87 9.04
C ASP A 110 -3.83 -6.89 7.96
N ARG A 111 -2.80 -6.10 8.26
CA ARG A 111 -2.17 -5.19 7.29
C ARG A 111 -1.71 -5.93 6.03
N ARG A 112 -1.21 -7.16 6.19
CA ARG A 112 -0.80 -7.97 5.04
C ARG A 112 -1.99 -8.40 4.19
N ALA A 113 -3.13 -8.72 4.81
CA ALA A 113 -4.35 -9.06 4.11
C ALA A 113 -4.89 -7.86 3.30
N GLU A 114 -4.90 -6.67 3.89
CA GLU A 114 -5.31 -5.43 3.21
C GLU A 114 -4.40 -5.07 2.03
N LEU A 115 -3.08 -5.11 2.24
CA LEU A 115 -2.11 -4.89 1.18
C LEU A 115 -2.31 -5.85 0.02
N GLU A 116 -2.60 -7.11 0.33
CA GLU A 116 -2.83 -8.12 -0.68
C GLU A 116 -4.14 -7.88 -1.44
N ARG A 117 -5.22 -7.50 -0.73
CA ARG A 117 -6.47 -7.07 -1.34
C ARG A 117 -6.23 -5.92 -2.32
N ASN A 118 -5.60 -4.84 -1.86
CA ASN A 118 -5.37 -3.63 -2.67
C ASN A 118 -4.50 -3.92 -3.90
N ARG A 119 -3.42 -4.69 -3.73
CA ARG A 119 -2.55 -5.09 -4.85
C ARG A 119 -3.27 -5.94 -5.88
N ARG A 120 -4.12 -6.89 -5.45
CA ARG A 120 -4.89 -7.71 -6.37
C ARG A 120 -6.01 -6.94 -7.06
N LYS A 121 -6.72 -6.08 -6.32
CA LYS A 121 -7.73 -5.17 -6.89
C LYS A 121 -7.14 -4.32 -8.01
N ALA A 122 -5.96 -3.75 -7.80
CA ALA A 122 -5.29 -2.94 -8.79
C ALA A 122 -4.67 -3.70 -9.95
N ARG A 123 -4.20 -4.92 -9.73
CA ARG A 123 -3.74 -5.78 -10.83
C ARG A 123 -4.90 -6.27 -11.69
N ALA A 124 -6.06 -6.49 -11.06
CA ALA A 124 -7.28 -6.85 -11.74
C ALA A 124 -7.78 -5.69 -12.61
N HIS A 125 -7.83 -4.48 -12.04
CA HIS A 125 -8.27 -3.26 -12.73
C HIS A 125 -7.10 -2.42 -13.20
N ARG A 126 -6.70 -2.59 -14.45
CA ARG A 126 -5.62 -1.81 -15.06
C ARG A 126 -6.00 -1.28 -16.42
N LEU A 127 -5.40 -0.15 -16.78
CA LEU A 127 -5.55 0.45 -18.09
C LEU A 127 -4.21 0.35 -18.81
N GLU A 128 -4.25 -0.18 -20.03
CA GLU A 128 -3.11 -0.16 -20.94
C GLU A 128 -3.38 0.93 -21.98
N LEU A 129 -2.50 1.92 -22.03
CA LEU A 129 -2.65 3.14 -22.80
C LEU A 129 -1.53 3.23 -23.83
N GLU A 130 -1.86 3.68 -25.04
CA GLU A 130 -0.89 3.97 -26.08
C GLU A 130 -0.93 5.45 -26.42
N VAL A 131 0.21 6.13 -26.29
CA VAL A 131 0.34 7.57 -26.49
C VAL A 131 1.42 7.84 -27.54
N GLN A 132 1.18 8.82 -28.39
CA GLN A 132 2.17 9.29 -29.36
C GLN A 132 3.31 10.05 -28.66
N GLY A 133 4.55 9.73 -29.02
CA GLY A 133 5.75 10.37 -28.53
C GLY A 133 6.21 9.85 -27.17
N TRP A 134 7.46 10.16 -26.81
CA TRP A 134 8.08 9.73 -25.56
C TRP A 134 8.07 10.79 -24.46
N GLN A 135 7.68 12.00 -24.80
CA GLN A 135 7.68 13.14 -23.90
C GLN A 135 6.26 13.47 -23.44
N SER A 136 6.18 13.80 -22.16
CA SER A 136 5.08 14.50 -21.51
C SER A 136 5.43 15.99 -21.36
N PRO A 137 4.48 16.85 -20.97
CA PRO A 137 4.77 18.26 -20.67
C PRO A 137 5.85 18.47 -19.60
N ALA A 138 6.06 17.52 -18.69
CA ALA A 138 7.10 17.58 -17.65
C ALA A 138 8.41 16.88 -18.04
N GLY A 139 8.56 16.44 -19.29
CA GLY A 139 9.71 15.68 -19.76
C GLY A 139 9.38 14.22 -20.08
N LEU A 140 10.37 13.34 -20.04
CA LEU A 140 10.22 11.93 -20.45
C LEU A 140 9.21 11.17 -19.57
N TRP A 141 8.36 10.32 -20.15
CA TRP A 141 7.43 9.50 -19.38
C TRP A 141 8.15 8.62 -18.36
N ALA A 142 7.83 8.83 -17.08
CA ALA A 142 8.45 8.15 -15.95
C ALA A 142 7.43 7.31 -15.16
N ILE A 143 7.91 6.18 -14.62
CA ILE A 143 7.14 5.38 -13.67
C ILE A 143 6.99 6.12 -12.34
N ASN A 144 5.99 5.75 -11.54
CA ASN A 144 5.64 6.43 -10.29
C ASN A 144 5.29 7.93 -10.48
N SER A 145 4.74 8.29 -11.64
CA SER A 145 4.13 9.59 -11.91
C SER A 145 2.62 9.45 -12.09
N GLN A 146 1.87 10.50 -11.75
CA GLN A 146 0.41 10.50 -11.85
C GLN A 146 -0.06 11.08 -13.17
N VAL A 147 -1.14 10.54 -13.72
CA VAL A 147 -1.77 11.00 -14.96
C VAL A 147 -3.29 10.92 -14.79
N ARG A 148 -4.00 11.96 -15.22
CA ARG A 148 -5.45 11.92 -15.29
C ARG A 148 -5.85 11.27 -16.61
N VAL A 149 -6.69 10.26 -16.58
CA VAL A 149 -7.16 9.56 -17.77
C VAL A 149 -8.65 9.83 -17.92
N VAL A 150 -9.03 10.34 -19.09
CA VAL A 150 -10.41 10.68 -19.43
C VAL A 150 -10.81 9.92 -20.69
N ILE A 151 -11.68 8.94 -20.53
CA ILE A 151 -12.27 8.14 -21.60
C ILE A 151 -13.79 8.27 -21.47
N PRO A 152 -14.41 9.22 -22.21
CA PRO A 152 -15.84 9.49 -22.08
C PRO A 152 -16.73 8.28 -22.38
N ASP A 153 -16.34 7.45 -23.37
CA ASP A 153 -17.12 6.29 -23.82
C ASP A 153 -17.25 5.22 -22.71
N GLU A 154 -16.20 5.03 -21.92
CA GLU A 154 -16.15 4.09 -20.78
C GLU A 154 -16.53 4.76 -19.45
N ARG A 155 -16.89 6.05 -19.47
CA ARG A 155 -17.17 6.88 -18.27
C ARG A 155 -16.03 6.90 -17.25
N ILE A 156 -14.78 6.80 -17.75
CA ILE A 156 -13.59 6.87 -16.91
C ILE A 156 -13.10 8.32 -16.87
N ASP A 157 -13.10 8.92 -15.69
CA ASP A 157 -12.45 10.19 -15.40
C ASP A 157 -11.81 10.10 -14.01
N ALA A 158 -10.56 9.64 -13.98
CA ALA A 158 -9.85 9.41 -12.73
C ALA A 158 -8.34 9.62 -12.87
N VAL A 159 -7.67 9.76 -11.74
CA VAL A 159 -6.22 9.87 -11.66
C VAL A 159 -5.62 8.48 -11.42
N TYR A 160 -4.68 8.11 -12.27
CA TYR A 160 -3.96 6.86 -12.22
C TYR A 160 -2.46 7.09 -12.02
N LEU A 161 -1.77 6.10 -11.47
CA LEU A 161 -0.33 6.05 -11.34
C LEU A 161 0.25 5.20 -12.49
N ILE A 162 1.29 5.69 -13.15
CA ILE A 162 2.05 4.92 -14.14
C ILE A 162 2.87 3.85 -13.42
N GLY A 163 2.48 2.59 -13.59
CA GLY A 163 3.16 1.43 -13.01
C GLY A 163 4.23 0.85 -13.92
N ASP A 164 4.00 0.87 -15.23
CA ASP A 164 4.95 0.41 -16.24
C ASP A 164 4.90 1.31 -17.48
N ARG A 165 6.02 1.41 -18.18
CA ARG A 165 6.12 2.20 -19.41
C ARG A 165 7.17 1.61 -20.36
N THR A 166 6.78 1.43 -21.61
CA THR A 166 7.61 0.90 -22.69
C THR A 166 7.67 1.93 -23.81
N PHE A 167 8.88 2.31 -24.21
CA PHE A 167 9.08 3.11 -25.42
C PHE A 167 9.30 2.21 -26.61
N LYS A 168 8.57 2.50 -27.69
CA LYS A 168 8.72 1.87 -28.99
C LYS A 168 9.08 2.93 -30.02
N LEU A 169 9.97 2.56 -30.94
CA LEU A 169 10.23 3.31 -32.16
C LEU A 169 9.97 2.36 -33.32
N ASP A 170 9.04 2.72 -34.18
CA ASP A 170 8.74 1.98 -35.39
C ASP A 170 8.83 2.87 -36.63
N ALA A 171 9.13 2.26 -37.78
CA ALA A 171 9.25 2.96 -39.05
C ALA A 171 7.90 3.48 -39.56
N GLN A 172 6.78 2.81 -39.23
CA GLN A 172 5.44 3.25 -39.61
C GLN A 172 4.77 4.08 -38.51
N GLY A 173 4.84 3.62 -37.24
CA GLY A 173 4.18 4.28 -36.10
C GLY A 173 4.97 5.43 -35.45
N GLY A 174 6.23 5.62 -35.82
CA GLY A 174 7.11 6.60 -35.19
C GLY A 174 7.41 6.28 -33.73
N SER A 175 7.59 7.31 -32.90
CA SER A 175 7.84 7.16 -31.46
C SER A 175 6.52 6.98 -30.70
N ILE A 176 6.35 5.84 -30.04
CA ILE A 176 5.15 5.49 -29.28
C ILE A 176 5.53 5.14 -27.85
N THR A 177 4.68 5.51 -26.89
CA THR A 177 4.78 5.08 -25.50
C THR A 177 3.59 4.21 -25.15
N MET A 178 3.86 2.97 -24.77
CA MET A 178 2.88 2.11 -24.12
C MET A 178 3.02 2.26 -22.61
N MET A 179 1.91 2.50 -21.92
CA MET A 179 1.90 2.69 -20.46
C MET A 179 0.85 1.80 -19.83
N GLN A 180 1.20 1.22 -18.69
CA GLN A 180 0.24 0.56 -17.83
C GLN A 180 -0.03 1.45 -16.62
N VAL A 181 -1.29 1.84 -16.45
CA VAL A 181 -1.70 2.70 -15.36
C VAL A 181 -2.69 1.98 -14.45
N MET A 182 -2.56 2.23 -13.15
CA MET A 182 -3.36 1.59 -12.09
C MET A 182 -3.76 2.65 -11.05
N HIS A 183 -4.83 2.38 -10.30
CA HIS A 183 -5.22 3.29 -9.21
C HIS A 183 -4.10 3.40 -8.18
N ARG A 184 -3.87 4.62 -7.65
CA ARG A 184 -2.79 4.85 -6.68
C ARG A 184 -2.94 4.01 -5.40
N GLU A 185 -4.19 3.77 -4.98
CA GLU A 185 -4.53 2.98 -3.78
C GLU A 185 -3.96 1.55 -3.81
N ALA A 186 -3.64 1.04 -5.00
CA ALA A 186 -2.91 -0.20 -5.22
C ALA A 186 -1.59 -0.32 -4.46
N PHE A 187 -0.90 0.81 -4.35
CA PHE A 187 0.50 0.89 -3.91
C PHE A 187 0.62 1.50 -2.51
N ILE A 188 -0.44 2.15 -2.03
CA ILE A 188 -0.47 2.74 -0.70
C ILE A 188 -0.64 1.61 0.32
N GLY A 189 0.38 1.44 1.15
CA GLY A 189 0.23 0.71 2.40
C GLY A 189 -0.23 1.66 3.46
N GLU A 190 -1.14 1.21 4.32
CA GLU A 190 -1.57 2.00 5.45
C GLU A 190 -0.34 2.51 6.22
N LYS A 191 -0.36 3.81 6.53
CA LYS A 191 0.75 4.46 7.24
C LYS A 191 0.83 3.82 8.61
N VAL A 192 1.94 3.13 8.88
CA VAL A 192 2.29 2.73 10.24
C VAL A 192 2.21 3.99 11.10
N PRO A 193 1.36 4.02 12.15
CA PRO A 193 1.47 5.08 13.15
C PRO A 193 2.90 5.01 13.66
N LYS A 194 3.68 6.09 13.50
CA LYS A 194 5.02 6.14 14.06
C LYS A 194 4.87 5.98 15.57
N THR A 195 5.08 4.77 16.08
CA THR A 195 5.13 4.52 17.51
C THR A 195 6.27 5.38 18.03
N LYS A 196 5.92 6.45 18.76
CA LYS A 196 6.92 7.27 19.45
C LYS A 196 7.74 6.30 20.30
N ALA A 197 9.06 6.28 20.09
CA ALA A 197 9.96 5.48 20.90
C ALA A 197 9.65 5.73 22.39
N PRO A 198 9.57 4.70 23.24
CA PRO A 198 9.31 4.91 24.65
C PRO A 198 10.44 5.77 25.21
N ALA A 199 10.08 6.97 25.70
CA ALA A 199 11.01 7.85 26.37
C ALA A 199 11.67 7.07 27.51
N LYS A 200 13.01 7.02 27.50
CA LYS A 200 13.82 6.44 28.58
C LYS A 200 13.35 7.03 29.91
N ALA A 201 12.70 6.21 30.75
CA ALA A 201 12.39 6.57 32.12
C ALA A 201 13.71 6.69 32.91
N GLY A 202 14.18 7.93 33.08
CA GLY A 202 15.30 8.26 33.94
C GLY A 202 14.96 8.00 35.41
N LYS A 203 15.74 7.14 36.06
CA LYS A 203 15.81 7.00 37.52
C LYS A 203 16.14 8.35 38.18
N GLY A 204 15.42 8.70 39.23
CA GLY A 204 15.95 9.48 40.35
C GLY A 204 15.14 10.70 40.78
N LYS A 205 14.34 10.56 41.85
CA LYS A 205 14.68 11.06 43.20
C LYS A 205 13.43 11.04 44.09
N ALA A 206 13.51 10.24 45.14
CA ALA A 206 12.67 10.40 46.32
C ALA A 206 12.91 11.78 46.95
N LYS A 207 11.83 12.51 47.26
CA LYS A 207 11.77 13.40 48.43
C LYS A 207 10.35 13.40 49.00
N LYS A 208 10.26 12.89 50.23
CA LYS A 208 9.15 13.04 51.17
C LYS A 208 8.82 14.53 51.38
N ALA A 209 7.54 14.86 51.40
CA ALA A 209 7.02 15.92 52.26
C ALA A 209 5.57 15.59 52.64
N ALA A 210 5.38 15.34 53.94
CA ALA A 210 4.12 15.03 54.57
C ALA A 210 3.27 16.28 54.78
N LYS A 211 1.96 16.24 54.45
CA LYS A 211 0.90 16.90 55.22
C LYS A 211 -0.49 16.57 54.64
N LYS A 212 -1.28 15.78 55.38
CA LYS A 212 -2.70 16.06 55.66
C LYS A 212 -3.26 14.97 56.57
N GLY A 213 -3.20 15.23 57.88
CA GLY A 213 -4.14 14.63 58.81
C GLY A 213 -5.51 15.30 58.62
N ARG A 214 -6.57 14.50 58.58
CA ARG A 214 -7.64 14.47 59.61
C ARG A 214 -8.87 13.75 59.03
N LYS A 215 -9.07 12.52 59.49
CA LYS A 215 -10.33 11.77 59.40
C LYS A 215 -11.48 12.59 60.00
N LYS A 216 -12.63 12.66 59.34
CA LYS A 216 -13.96 12.60 59.99
C LYS A 216 -14.93 11.84 59.09
N THR A 217 -15.49 10.79 59.69
CA THR A 217 -16.56 9.88 59.25
C THR A 217 -17.94 10.58 59.21
N PRO A 218 -18.97 9.94 58.62
CA PRO A 218 -20.15 10.60 58.08
C PRO A 218 -21.21 10.90 59.14
N LYS A 219 -22.01 11.95 58.93
CA LYS A 219 -23.26 12.17 59.66
C LYS A 219 -24.44 11.75 58.78
N THR A 220 -25.00 10.60 59.12
CA THR A 220 -26.39 10.24 58.85
C THR A 220 -27.31 11.21 59.59
N VAL A 221 -28.29 11.78 58.88
CA VAL A 221 -29.47 12.41 59.49
C VAL A 221 -30.67 11.61 58.98
N ILE A 222 -31.34 10.97 59.93
CA ILE A 222 -32.59 10.22 59.77
C ILE A 222 -33.74 11.15 60.21
N ASN A 223 -34.86 11.04 59.47
CA ASN A 223 -36.27 11.29 59.83
C ASN A 223 -36.89 12.70 59.70
N PRO A 224 -38.25 12.80 59.62
CA PRO A 224 -39.26 11.72 59.44
C PRO A 224 -40.35 12.01 58.37
N GLY A 225 -41.03 10.96 57.92
CA GLY A 225 -42.29 11.04 57.19
C GLY A 225 -42.94 9.65 57.10
N GLU A 226 -43.83 9.40 58.05
CA GLU A 226 -44.74 8.24 58.26
C GLU A 226 -44.17 6.93 58.82
#